data_AF-A0A8T6YM50-F1
#
_entry.id   AF-A0A8T6YM50-F1
#
_cell.length_a   1.000
_cell.length_b   1.000
_cell.length_c   1.000
_cell.angle_alpha   90.00
_cell.angle_beta   90.00
_cell.angle_gamma   90.00
#
_symmetry.space_group_name_H-M   'P 1'
#
loop_
_entity.id
_entity.type
_entity.pdbx_description
1 polymer ?
#
loop_
_entity_poly.entity_id
_entity_poly.type
_entity_poly.pdbx_seq_one_letter_code
_entity_poly.pdbx_strand_id
1 'polypeptide(L)'
;MSVTKEQKYSSYGSYDVSDKLDLYLPNTEIHIERKSDNRLSYYRKNSTNQEIRKSIPQSKESISFELCPVLPLHLPAKKRRI
;
A
#
# COMPACT_ATOMS: atom_id res chain seq x y z
N MET A 1 7.24 3.75 31.73
CA MET A 1 7.20 4.78 30.67
C MET A 1 6.42 4.19 29.51
N SER A 2 5.11 4.40 29.51
CA SER A 2 4.20 3.80 28.53
C SER A 2 4.23 4.63 27.27
N VAL A 3 4.90 4.14 26.23
CA VAL A 3 4.85 4.76 24.90
C VAL A 3 3.44 4.55 24.37
N THR A 4 2.57 5.56 24.54
CA THR A 4 1.37 5.70 23.73
C THR A 4 1.82 5.75 22.29
N LYS A 5 1.75 4.62 21.58
CA LYS A 5 1.84 4.60 20.12
C LYS A 5 0.76 5.54 19.64
N GLU A 6 1.15 6.74 19.20
CA GLU A 6 0.28 7.58 18.40
C GLU A 6 -0.26 6.70 17.29
N GLN A 7 -1.56 6.43 17.36
CA GLN A 7 -2.23 5.56 16.43
C GLN A 7 -2.28 6.33 15.12
N LYS A 8 -1.22 6.22 14.29
CA LYS A 8 -1.18 6.79 12.95
C LYS A 8 -2.34 6.16 12.17
N TYR A 9 -3.46 6.86 12.12
CA TYR A 9 -4.73 6.32 11.64
C TYR A 9 -4.69 5.91 10.17
N SER A 10 -3.68 6.35 9.42
CA SER A 10 -3.40 5.81 8.11
C SER A 10 -1.97 6.04 7.64
N SER A 11 -1.24 4.97 7.38
CA SER A 11 0.04 5.00 6.65
C SER A 11 -0.20 5.18 5.14
N TYR A 12 -1.02 6.17 4.75
CA TYR A 12 -1.19 6.58 3.35
C TYR A 12 -0.16 7.64 2.98
N GLY A 13 0.16 7.75 1.68
CA GLY A 13 1.13 8.72 1.16
C GLY A 13 2.20 8.11 0.27
N SER A 14 3.24 8.88 -0.01
CA SER A 14 4.36 8.50 -0.89
C SER A 14 5.46 7.77 -0.15
N TYR A 15 6.01 6.75 -0.80
CA TYR A 15 7.06 5.88 -0.29
C TYR A 15 8.14 5.68 -1.34
N ASP A 16 9.38 6.03 -0.99
CA ASP A 16 10.54 5.70 -1.82
C ASP A 16 11.05 4.31 -1.44
N VAL A 17 11.17 3.44 -2.44
CA VAL A 17 11.60 2.04 -2.26
C VAL A 17 12.97 1.86 -2.93
N SER A 18 13.98 1.72 -2.08
CA SER A 18 15.32 1.28 -2.50
C SER A 18 15.30 -0.23 -2.79
N ASP A 19 15.17 -1.04 -1.73
CA ASP A 19 15.23 -2.50 -1.81
C ASP A 19 13.96 -3.18 -1.32
N LYS A 20 13.40 -2.70 -0.20
CA LYS A 20 12.25 -3.32 0.44
C LYS A 20 11.35 -2.28 1.10
N LEU A 21 10.04 -2.50 1.03
CA LEU A 21 9.03 -1.75 1.76
C LEU A 21 7.97 -2.71 2.30
N ASP A 22 7.80 -2.70 3.62
CA ASP A 22 6.78 -3.46 4.33
C ASP A 22 5.78 -2.50 4.98
N LEU A 23 4.50 -2.60 4.61
CA LEU A 23 3.42 -1.78 5.15
C LEU A 23 2.37 -2.66 5.83
N TYR A 24 2.13 -2.35 7.10
CA TYR A 24 1.10 -2.98 7.92
C TYR A 24 -0.05 -1.99 8.15
N LEU A 25 -1.14 -2.17 7.41
CA LEU A 25 -2.38 -1.42 7.58
C LEU A 25 -3.37 -2.26 8.39
N PRO A 26 -4.41 -1.65 9.01
CA PRO A 26 -5.32 -2.37 9.90
C PRO A 26 -5.92 -3.67 9.36
N ASN A 27 -6.14 -3.77 8.04
CA ASN A 27 -6.74 -4.93 7.39
C ASN A 27 -5.94 -5.45 6.19
N THR A 28 -4.73 -4.91 5.96
CA THR A 28 -3.97 -5.19 4.74
C THR A 28 -2.48 -5.18 5.04
N GLU A 29 -1.79 -6.21 4.58
CA GLU A 29 -0.34 -6.30 4.57
C GLU A 29 0.13 -6.10 3.13
N ILE A 30 1.12 -5.25 2.93
CA ILE A 30 1.73 -4.99 1.62
C ILE A 30 3.24 -5.17 1.77
N HIS A 31 3.81 -5.99 0.90
CA HIS A 31 5.25 -6.24 0.82
C HIS A 31 5.71 -5.92 -0.60
N ILE A 32 6.70 -5.04 -0.69
CA ILE A 32 7.36 -4.67 -1.93
C ILE A 32 8.84 -4.99 -1.79
N GLU A 33 9.40 -5.73 -2.73
CA GLU A 33 10.80 -6.15 -2.69
C GLU A 33 11.42 -6.10 -4.08
N ARG A 34 12.60 -5.51 -4.20
CA ARG A 34 13.44 -5.59 -5.38
C ARG A 34 14.17 -6.92 -5.39
N LYS A 35 13.99 -7.69 -6.46
CA LYS A 35 14.70 -8.96 -6.69
C LYS A 35 16.06 -8.68 -7.33
N SER A 36 16.96 -9.65 -7.25
CA SER A 36 18.33 -9.56 -7.77
C SER A 36 18.40 -9.34 -9.28
N ASP A 37 17.36 -9.71 -10.01
CA ASP A 37 17.19 -9.44 -11.44
C ASP A 37 16.60 -8.04 -11.74
N ASN A 38 16.63 -7.14 -10.75
CA ASN A 38 16.13 -5.78 -10.79
C ASN A 38 14.60 -5.65 -11.04
N ARG A 39 13.86 -6.76 -10.91
CA ARG A 39 12.40 -6.76 -10.95
C ARG A 39 11.84 -6.41 -9.59
N LEU A 40 10.66 -5.80 -9.59
CA LEU A 40 9.91 -5.56 -8.37
C LEU A 40 8.92 -6.69 -8.13
N SER A 41 8.91 -7.21 -6.91
CA SER A 41 7.88 -8.09 -6.40
C SER A 41 6.91 -7.27 -5.56
N TYR A 42 5.62 -7.41 -5.87
CA TYR A 42 4.53 -6.86 -5.09
C TYR A 42 3.70 -8.01 -4.54
N TYR A 43 3.52 -8.01 -3.23
CA TYR A 43 2.63 -8.91 -2.50
C TYR A 43 1.66 -8.08 -1.67
N ARG A 44 0.38 -8.48 -1.68
CA ARG A 44 -0.64 -7.94 -0.80
C ARG A 44 -1.49 -9.07 -0.23
N LYS A 45 -1.78 -9.01 1.07
CA LYS A 45 -2.77 -9.85 1.74
C LYS A 45 -3.78 -8.98 2.46
N ASN A 46 -5.06 -9.28 2.32
CA ASN A 46 -6.12 -8.60 3.06
C ASN A 46 -6.63 -9.44 4.24
N SER A 47 -7.51 -8.85 5.05
CA SER A 47 -8.13 -9.49 6.21
C SER A 47 -8.99 -10.71 5.87
N THR A 48 -9.40 -10.88 4.61
CA THR A 48 -10.12 -12.06 4.12
C THR A 48 -9.18 -13.15 3.59
N ASN A 49 -7.87 -13.04 3.87
CA ASN A 49 -6.81 -13.94 3.40
C ASN A 49 -6.68 -14.06 1.87
N GLN A 50 -7.22 -13.10 1.11
CA GLN A 50 -6.99 -13.03 -0.32
C GLN A 50 -5.59 -12.46 -0.56
N GLU A 51 -4.79 -13.21 -1.31
CA GLU A 51 -3.43 -12.83 -1.68
C GLU A 51 -3.36 -12.37 -3.14
N ILE A 52 -2.61 -11.30 -3.37
CA ILE A 52 -2.23 -10.85 -4.70
C ILE A 52 -0.72 -10.82 -4.78
N ARG A 53 -0.16 -11.48 -5.81
CA ARG A 53 1.25 -11.46 -6.13
C ARG A 53 1.44 -10.96 -7.54
N LYS A 54 2.32 -9.98 -7.72
CA LYS A 54 2.67 -9.42 -9.03
C LYS A 54 4.17 -9.27 -9.14
N SER A 55 4.69 -9.53 -10.32
CA SER A 55 6.07 -9.22 -10.69
C SER A 55 6.04 -8.12 -11.74
N ILE A 56 6.70 -7.01 -11.44
CA ILE A 56 6.78 -5.83 -12.27
C ILE A 56 8.16 -5.86 -12.94
N PRO A 57 8.22 -6.00 -14.28
CA PRO A 57 9.48 -6.02 -15.00
C PRO A 57 10.16 -4.63 -14.95
N GLN A 58 11.48 -4.65 -14.96
CA GLN A 58 12.38 -3.52 -15.23
C GLN A 58 12.06 -2.25 -14.45
N SER A 59 12.76 -2.09 -13.35
CA SER A 59 12.47 -1.05 -12.39
C SER A 59 13.69 -0.11 -12.29
N LYS A 60 13.48 1.22 -12.43
CA LYS A 60 14.54 2.22 -12.23
C LYS A 60 15.18 2.03 -10.85
N GLU A 61 16.42 2.49 -10.64
CA GLU A 61 17.12 2.35 -9.34
C GLU A 61 16.30 2.96 -8.19
N SER A 62 15.59 4.07 -8.44
CA SER A 62 14.67 4.69 -7.49
C SER A 62 13.21 4.58 -7.95
N ILE A 63 12.34 4.08 -7.06
CA ILE A 63 10.91 3.90 -7.34
C ILE A 63 10.11 4.44 -6.17
N SER A 64 9.22 5.37 -6.48
CA SER A 64 8.26 5.92 -5.54
C SER A 64 6.89 5.25 -5.74
N PHE A 65 6.27 4.80 -4.66
CA PHE A 65 4.90 4.32 -4.64
C PHE A 65 4.03 5.30 -3.87
N GLU A 66 2.84 5.58 -4.39
CA GLU A 66 1.84 6.36 -3.66
C GLU A 66 0.71 5.43 -3.21
N LEU A 67 0.47 5.38 -1.90
CA LEU A 67 -0.63 4.62 -1.33
C LEU A 67 -1.80 5.56 -1.02
N CYS A 68 -2.86 5.44 -1.81
CA CYS A 68 -4.07 6.24 -1.66
C CYS A 68 -5.24 5.39 -1.11
N PRO A 69 -6.07 5.95 -0.22
CA PRO A 69 -7.34 5.32 0.12
C PRO A 69 -8.26 5.33 -1.11
N VAL A 70 -8.89 4.19 -1.39
CA VAL A 70 -9.95 4.13 -2.40
C VAL A 70 -11.25 4.52 -1.72
N LEU A 71 -11.86 5.61 -2.19
CA LEU A 71 -13.22 5.98 -1.76
C LEU A 71 -14.19 4.84 -2.10
N PRO A 72 -15.21 4.57 -1.26
CA PRO A 72 -16.24 3.59 -1.60
C PRO A 72 -16.87 3.94 -2.95
N LEU A 73 -16.75 3.06 -3.94
CA LEU A 73 -17.35 3.23 -5.27
C LEU A 73 -18.87 3.46 -5.21
N HIS A 74 -19.51 3.05 -4.12
CA HIS A 74 -20.96 3.09 -3.91
C HIS A 74 -21.42 4.25 -3.03
N LEU A 75 -20.62 5.30 -2.81
CA LEU A 75 -21.18 6.48 -2.16
C LEU A 75 -22.29 7.01 -3.08
N PRO A 76 -23.57 7.01 -2.65
CA PRO A 76 -24.62 7.51 -3.51
C PRO A 76 -24.27 8.94 -3.88
N ALA A 77 -24.24 9.24 -5.18
CA ALA A 77 -24.06 10.60 -5.67
C ALA A 77 -25.12 11.46 -4.97
N LYS A 78 -24.68 12.31 -4.05
CA LYS A 78 -25.59 13.15 -3.26
C LYS A 78 -26.29 14.06 -4.28
N LYS A 79 -27.54 13.74 -4.65
CA LYS A 79 -28.37 14.65 -5.45
C LYS A 79 -28.48 15.95 -4.64
N ARG A 80 -27.73 16.98 -5.04
CA ARG A 80 -28.02 18.35 -4.60
C ARG A 80 -29.39 18.69 -5.16
N ARG A 81 -30.39 18.82 -4.28
CA ARG A 81 -31.60 19.57 -4.62
C ARG A 81 -31.18 21.03 -4.75
N ILE A 82 -31.25 21.54 -5.96
CA ILE A 82 -31.29 22.99 -6.26
C ILE A 82 -32.76 23.35 -6.27
#